data_AF-A0A9E2RI44-F1
#
_entry.id   AF-A0A9E2RI44-F1
#
_cell.length_a   1.000
_cell.length_b   1.000
_cell.length_c   1.000
_cell.angle_alpha   90.00
_cell.angle_beta   90.00
_cell.angle_gamma   90.00
#
_symmetry.space_group_name_H-M   'P 1'
#
loop_
_entity.id
_entity.type
_entity.pdbx_description
1 polymer ?
#
loop_
_entity_poly.entity_id
_entity_poly.type
_entity_poly.pdbx_seq_one_letter_code
_entity_poly.pdbx_strand_id
1 'polypeptide(L)'
;MQPTERLTESNPVDPRPRSGDKDLLRDALRDQADRGRTKSDIVLLSVQRLLRRGAITNLAKMLGRMHQADVAKVIVHLSSPKEKREVFELVRGESKRGQVLSELDSDSINQVLADLL
;
A
#
# COMPACT_ATOMS: atom_id res chain seq x y z
N MET A 1 72.88 -14.92 22.72
CA MET A 1 72.13 -13.89 21.97
C MET A 1 71.29 -14.56 20.89
N GLN A 2 70.04 -14.92 21.20
CA GLN A 2 68.97 -15.15 20.22
C GLN A 2 67.64 -14.80 20.90
N PRO A 3 66.80 -13.91 20.35
CA PRO A 3 65.44 -13.71 20.81
C PRO A 3 64.49 -14.57 19.95
N THR A 4 63.66 -15.40 20.58
CA THR A 4 62.58 -16.10 19.88
C THR A 4 61.34 -15.22 19.91
N GLU A 5 60.90 -14.81 18.72
CA GLU A 5 59.80 -13.90 18.45
C GLU A 5 58.45 -14.52 18.89
N ARG A 6 57.65 -13.74 19.64
CA ARG A 6 56.28 -14.10 19.96
C ARG A 6 55.40 -13.93 18.71
N LEU A 7 54.83 -15.02 18.23
CA LEU A 7 53.72 -14.99 17.27
C LEU A 7 52.52 -14.29 17.94
N THR A 8 52.14 -13.12 17.42
CA THR A 8 50.84 -12.49 17.67
C THR A 8 49.76 -13.20 16.87
N GLU A 9 48.89 -13.95 17.55
CA GLU A 9 47.63 -14.44 17.00
C GLU A 9 46.73 -13.24 16.65
N SER A 10 46.51 -13.03 15.35
CA SER A 10 45.50 -12.11 14.84
C SER A 10 44.12 -12.76 15.00
N ASN A 11 43.39 -12.38 16.05
CA ASN A 11 41.99 -12.74 16.24
C ASN A 11 41.14 -12.15 15.09
N PRO A 12 40.37 -12.94 14.31
CA PRO A 12 39.50 -12.40 13.29
C PRO A 12 38.33 -11.67 13.96
N VAL A 13 38.28 -10.35 13.74
CA VAL A 13 37.15 -9.53 14.19
C VAL A 13 35.95 -9.89 13.34
N ASP A 14 35.03 -10.66 13.92
CA ASP A 14 33.70 -10.92 13.37
C ASP A 14 32.98 -9.58 13.14
N PRO A 15 32.65 -9.19 11.89
CA PRO A 15 31.92 -7.96 11.64
C PRO A 15 30.47 -8.19 12.02
N ARG A 16 30.13 -7.90 13.28
CA ARG A 16 28.72 -7.78 13.69
C ARG A 16 28.05 -6.74 12.77
N PRO A 17 27.01 -7.13 12.01
CA PRO A 17 26.35 -6.20 11.09
C PRO A 17 25.73 -5.07 11.91
N ARG A 18 26.14 -3.84 11.61
CA ARG A 18 25.63 -2.65 12.29
C ARG A 18 24.14 -2.52 11.98
N SER A 19 23.37 -2.07 12.96
CA SER A 19 21.91 -1.92 12.85
C SER A 19 21.45 -1.15 11.59
N GLY A 20 22.28 -0.26 11.05
CA GLY A 20 22.00 0.49 9.82
C GLY A 20 21.97 -0.34 8.54
N ASP A 21 22.70 -1.45 8.45
CA ASP A 21 22.68 -2.30 7.24
C ASP A 21 21.33 -3.01 7.06
N LYS A 22 20.65 -3.32 8.17
CA LYS A 22 19.30 -3.92 8.12
C LYS A 22 18.25 -2.93 7.59
N ASP A 23 18.41 -1.65 7.91
CA ASP A 23 17.49 -0.60 7.44
C ASP A 23 17.75 -0.28 5.96
N LEU A 24 19.01 -0.20 5.53
CA LEU A 24 19.36 -0.03 4.12
C LEU A 24 18.90 -1.21 3.25
N LEU A 25 19.02 -2.45 3.75
CA LEU A 25 18.51 -3.63 3.06
C LEU A 25 16.98 -3.62 2.96
N ARG A 26 16.28 -3.20 4.03
CA ARG A 26 14.81 -3.06 4.01
C ARG A 26 14.33 -1.99 3.05
N ASP A 27 14.99 -0.84 3.04
CA ASP A 27 14.64 0.27 2.14
C ASP A 27 14.97 -0.09 0.69
N ALA A 28 16.09 -0.75 0.42
CA ALA A 28 16.43 -1.26 -0.91
C ALA A 28 15.43 -2.33 -1.39
N LEU A 29 14.98 -3.24 -0.52
CA LEU A 29 13.95 -4.23 -0.84
C LEU A 29 12.59 -3.58 -1.11
N ARG A 30 12.23 -2.52 -0.37
CA ARG A 30 11.03 -1.72 -0.62
C ARG A 30 11.10 -1.01 -1.98
N ASP A 31 12.21 -0.35 -2.27
CA ASP A 31 12.44 0.32 -3.55
C ASP A 31 12.42 -0.66 -4.72
N GLN A 32 12.96 -1.88 -4.54
CA GLN A 32 12.92 -2.93 -5.56
C GLN A 32 11.50 -3.45 -5.79
N ALA A 33 10.66 -3.54 -4.75
CA ALA A 33 9.25 -3.91 -4.88
C ALA A 33 8.38 -2.82 -5.54
N ASP A 34 8.87 -1.58 -5.58
CA ASP A 34 8.23 -0.45 -6.24
C ASP A 34 8.68 -0.27 -7.71
N ARG A 35 9.85 -0.81 -8.10
CA ARG A 35 10.33 -0.85 -9.49
C ARG A 35 9.54 -1.87 -10.31
N GLY A 36 8.52 -1.38 -11.03
CA GLY A 36 7.68 -2.18 -11.93
C GLY A 36 6.19 -2.08 -11.64
N ARG A 37 5.78 -1.33 -10.60
CA ARG A 37 4.37 -1.11 -10.31
C ARG A 37 3.71 -0.21 -11.34
N THR A 38 2.54 -0.64 -11.80
CA THR A 38 1.70 0.19 -12.65
C THR A 38 1.14 1.36 -11.85
N LYS A 39 0.71 2.43 -12.53
CA LYS A 39 0.06 3.57 -11.88
C LYS A 39 -1.15 3.12 -11.04
N SER A 40 -1.88 2.10 -11.51
CA SER A 40 -3.01 1.50 -10.81
C SER A 40 -2.62 0.86 -9.48
N ASP A 41 -1.49 0.16 -9.43
CA ASP A 41 -0.98 -0.47 -8.20
C ASP A 41 -0.63 0.58 -7.15
N ILE A 42 0.00 1.68 -7.56
CA ILE A 42 0.37 2.78 -6.67
C ILE A 42 -0.89 3.42 -6.06
N VAL A 43 -1.94 3.62 -6.87
CA VAL A 43 -3.22 4.17 -6.41
C VAL A 43 -3.88 3.22 -5.43
N LEU A 44 -4.00 1.93 -5.76
CA LEU A 44 -4.60 0.92 -4.90
C LEU A 44 -3.91 0.85 -3.54
N LEU A 45 -2.58 0.80 -3.52
CA LEU A 45 -1.81 0.79 -2.29
C LEU A 45 -1.99 2.08 -1.48
N SER A 46 -2.09 3.22 -2.15
CA SER A 46 -2.34 4.50 -1.48
C SER A 46 -3.72 4.53 -0.82
N VAL A 47 -4.76 4.04 -1.51
CA VAL A 47 -6.11 3.88 -0.96
C VAL A 47 -6.08 2.99 0.27
N GLN A 48 -5.51 1.78 0.16
CA GLN A 48 -5.42 0.85 1.28
C GLN A 48 -4.63 1.46 2.46
N ARG A 49 -3.55 2.21 2.19
CA ARG A 49 -2.75 2.85 3.23
C ARG A 49 -3.53 3.96 3.94
N LEU A 50 -4.39 4.69 3.23
CA LEU A 50 -5.26 5.74 3.80
C LEU A 50 -6.41 5.13 4.62
N LEU A 51 -7.04 4.06 4.13
CA LEU A 51 -8.07 3.31 4.85
C LEU A 51 -7.52 2.78 6.19
N ARG A 52 -6.39 2.07 6.16
CA ARG A 52 -5.76 1.52 7.38
C ARG A 52 -5.39 2.58 8.42
N ARG A 53 -5.12 3.81 7.99
CA ARG A 53 -4.75 4.94 8.87
C ARG A 53 -5.95 5.78 9.31
N GLY A 54 -7.16 5.51 8.82
CA GLY A 54 -8.33 6.35 9.06
C GLY A 54 -8.18 7.77 8.49
N ALA A 55 -7.37 7.95 7.44
CA ALA A 55 -7.11 9.27 6.83
C ALA A 55 -8.23 9.67 5.86
N ILE A 56 -9.46 9.70 6.36
CA ILE A 56 -10.71 9.76 5.58
C ILE A 56 -10.79 11.00 4.69
N THR A 57 -10.42 12.18 5.21
CA THR A 57 -10.44 13.43 4.44
C THR A 57 -9.49 13.38 3.23
N ASN A 58 -8.31 12.78 3.39
CA ASN A 58 -7.34 12.66 2.30
C ASN A 58 -7.79 11.63 1.27
N LEU A 59 -8.38 10.54 1.73
CA LEU A 59 -8.98 9.53 0.85
C LEU A 59 -10.12 10.14 0.01
N ALA A 60 -11.05 10.86 0.63
CA ALA A 60 -12.13 11.53 -0.08
C ALA A 60 -11.61 12.54 -1.12
N LYS A 61 -10.59 13.34 -0.77
CA LYS A 61 -9.93 14.27 -1.72
C LYS A 61 -9.29 13.54 -2.90
N MET A 62 -8.69 12.38 -2.66
CA MET A 62 -8.07 11.57 -3.70
C MET A 62 -9.11 10.98 -4.65
N LEU A 63 -10.15 10.32 -4.10
CA LEU A 63 -11.27 9.76 -4.87
C LEU A 63 -12.03 10.84 -5.66
N GLY A 64 -12.11 12.06 -5.11
CA GLY A 64 -12.72 13.21 -5.79
C GLY A 64 -12.05 13.56 -7.12
N ARG A 65 -10.73 13.35 -7.24
CA ARG A 65 -9.95 13.64 -8.46
C ARG A 65 -9.86 12.46 -9.43
N MET A 66 -10.23 11.26 -8.99
CA MET A 66 -10.17 10.06 -9.82
C MET A 66 -11.36 9.97 -10.76
N HIS A 67 -11.12 9.34 -11.92
CA HIS A 67 -12.17 8.92 -12.84
C HIS A 67 -12.99 7.78 -12.23
N GLN A 68 -14.27 7.69 -12.60
CA GLN A 68 -15.26 6.80 -12.01
C GLN A 68 -14.88 5.33 -12.25
N ALA A 69 -14.44 5.00 -13.46
CA ALA A 69 -13.89 3.68 -13.79
C ALA A 69 -12.66 3.31 -12.94
N ASP A 70 -11.81 4.27 -12.57
CA ASP A 70 -10.65 3.99 -11.72
C ASP A 70 -11.04 3.79 -10.25
N VAL A 71 -12.05 4.52 -9.77
CA VAL A 71 -12.64 4.30 -8.46
C VAL A 71 -13.29 2.92 -8.39
N ALA A 72 -14.02 2.52 -9.43
CA ALA A 72 -14.62 1.19 -9.53
C ALA A 72 -13.55 0.08 -9.49
N LYS A 73 -12.46 0.22 -10.27
CA LYS A 73 -11.32 -0.71 -10.20
C LYS A 73 -10.75 -0.82 -8.80
N VAL A 74 -10.55 0.30 -8.11
CA VAL A 74 -10.07 0.29 -6.71
C VAL A 74 -11.03 -0.51 -5.83
N ILE A 75 -12.35 -0.24 -5.91
CA ILE A 75 -13.36 -0.94 -5.13
C ILE A 75 -13.29 -2.46 -5.35
N VAL A 76 -13.21 -2.90 -6.60
CA VAL A 76 -13.13 -4.34 -6.93
C VAL A 76 -11.91 -5.02 -6.27
N HIS A 77 -10.78 -4.31 -6.18
CA HIS A 77 -9.52 -4.84 -5.65
C HIS A 77 -9.37 -4.70 -4.12
N LEU A 78 -10.33 -4.10 -3.42
CA LEU A 78 -10.33 -4.10 -1.95
C LEU A 78 -10.76 -5.46 -1.42
N SER A 79 -10.12 -5.90 -0.33
CA SER A 79 -10.31 -7.25 0.19
C SER A 79 -11.56 -7.38 1.07
N SER A 80 -11.94 -6.32 1.78
CA SER A 80 -13.10 -6.33 2.68
C SER A 80 -14.31 -5.65 2.05
N PRO A 81 -15.52 -6.24 2.12
CA PRO A 81 -16.76 -5.56 1.77
C PRO A 81 -16.95 -4.23 2.53
N LYS A 82 -16.49 -4.17 3.78
CA LYS A 82 -16.53 -2.94 4.59
C LYS A 82 -15.68 -1.82 3.96
N GLU A 83 -14.47 -2.14 3.51
CA GLU A 83 -13.58 -1.18 2.84
C GLU A 83 -14.16 -0.72 1.50
N LYS A 84 -14.76 -1.64 0.74
CA LYS A 84 -15.46 -1.34 -0.53
C LYS A 84 -16.56 -0.31 -0.31
N ARG A 85 -17.39 -0.53 0.72
CA ARG A 85 -18.45 0.39 1.13
C ARG A 85 -17.90 1.74 1.57
N GLU A 86 -16.91 1.75 2.44
CA GLU A 86 -16.31 2.99 2.94
C GLU A 86 -15.77 3.86 1.79
N VAL A 87 -15.05 3.26 0.83
CA VAL A 87 -14.57 3.97 -0.36
C VAL A 87 -15.72 4.49 -1.22
N PHE A 88 -16.77 3.69 -1.43
CA PHE A 88 -17.95 4.10 -2.19
C PHE A 88 -18.70 5.27 -1.53
N GLU A 89 -18.90 5.23 -0.22
CA GLU A 89 -19.55 6.29 0.55
C GLU A 89 -18.74 7.59 0.55
N LEU A 90 -17.41 7.52 0.43
CA LEU A 90 -16.56 8.71 0.36
C LEU A 90 -16.62 9.43 -0.99
N VAL A 91 -17.12 8.79 -2.05
CA VAL A 91 -17.40 9.46 -3.32
C VAL A 91 -18.52 10.47 -3.11
N ARG A 92 -18.26 11.76 -3.33
CA ARG A 92 -19.23 12.83 -3.13
C ARG A 92 -20.08 13.04 -4.40
N GLY A 93 -21.39 13.15 -4.21
CA GLY A 93 -22.38 13.43 -5.25
C GLY A 93 -23.06 12.16 -5.77
N GLU A 94 -24.40 12.19 -5.82
CA GLU A 94 -25.22 11.05 -6.29
C GLU A 94 -24.92 10.68 -7.73
N SER A 95 -24.77 11.66 -8.62
CA SER A 95 -24.42 11.41 -10.03
C SER A 95 -23.07 10.69 -10.15
N LYS A 96 -22.06 11.10 -9.38
CA LYS A 96 -20.73 10.46 -9.41
C LYS A 96 -20.78 9.04 -8.83
N ARG A 97 -21.56 8.81 -7.77
CA ARG A 97 -21.81 7.46 -7.23
C ARG A 97 -22.54 6.58 -8.24
N GLY A 98 -23.56 7.09 -8.92
CA GLY A 98 -24.28 6.37 -9.98
C GLY A 98 -23.36 5.95 -11.12
N GLN A 99 -22.46 6.84 -11.54
CA GLN A 99 -21.43 6.52 -12.55
C GLN A 99 -20.40 5.48 -12.05
N VAL A 100 -20.06 5.47 -10.76
CA VAL A 100 -19.21 4.41 -10.20
C VAL A 100 -19.97 3.08 -10.21
N LEU A 101 -21.25 3.07 -9.85
CA LEU A 101 -22.08 1.87 -9.89
C LEU A 101 -22.20 1.30 -11.32
N SER A 102 -22.29 2.15 -12.34
CA SER A 102 -22.36 1.68 -13.74
C SER A 102 -21.08 1.00 -14.25
N GLU A 103 -19.96 1.18 -13.54
CA GLU A 103 -18.67 0.56 -13.86
C GLU A 103 -18.40 -0.73 -13.05
N LEU A 104 -19.29 -1.07 -12.11
CA LEU A 104 -19.17 -2.25 -11.26
C LEU A 104 -20.02 -3.42 -11.80
N ASP A 105 -19.58 -4.64 -11.51
CA ASP A 105 -20.38 -5.84 -11.73
C ASP A 105 -21.44 -6.02 -10.63
N SER A 106 -22.43 -6.87 -10.90
CA SER A 106 -23.55 -7.13 -9.98
C SER A 106 -23.08 -7.55 -8.58
N ASP A 107 -22.01 -8.34 -8.51
CA ASP A 107 -21.46 -8.83 -7.24
C ASP A 107 -20.84 -7.69 -6.41
N SER A 108 -20.06 -6.80 -7.05
CA SER A 108 -19.50 -5.64 -6.36
C SER A 108 -20.56 -4.62 -5.99
N ILE A 109 -21.59 -4.44 -6.83
CA ILE A 109 -22.76 -3.59 -6.51
C ILE A 109 -23.44 -4.10 -5.24
N ASN A 110 -23.73 -5.40 -5.16
CA ASN A 110 -24.34 -5.99 -3.96
C ASN A 110 -23.47 -5.76 -2.72
N GLN A 111 -22.15 -5.90 -2.82
CA GLN A 111 -21.24 -5.69 -1.69
C GLN A 111 -21.21 -4.24 -1.19
N VAL A 112 -21.33 -3.24 -2.07
CA VAL A 112 -21.35 -1.83 -1.65
C VAL A 112 -22.73 -1.34 -1.21
N LEU A 113 -23.81 -2.03 -1.61
CA LEU A 113 -25.20 -1.67 -1.29
C LEU A 113 -25.86 -2.54 -0.21
N ALA A 114 -25.24 -3.65 0.22
CA ALA A 114 -25.86 -4.66 1.09
C ALA A 114 -26.48 -4.12 2.40
N ASP A 115 -25.98 -2.99 2.90
CA ASP A 115 -26.37 -2.40 4.18
C ASP A 115 -26.93 -0.97 4.03
N LEU A 116 -27.40 -0.61 2.83
CA LEU A 116 -28.06 0.68 2.54
C LEU A 116 -29.59 0.62 2.68
N LEU A 117 -30.12 -0.48 3.23
CA LEU A 117 -31.53 -0.75 3.54
C LEU A 117 -31.70 -0.97 5.04
#